data_AF-A0A1Y4SY99-F1
#
_entry.id   AF-A0A1Y4SY99-F1
#
_cell.length_a   1.000
_cell.length_b   1.000
_cell.length_c   1.000
_cell.angle_alpha   90.00
_cell.angle_beta   90.00
_cell.angle_gamma   90.00
#
_symmetry.space_group_name_H-M   'P 1'
#
loop_
_entity.id
_entity.type
_entity.pdbx_description
1 polymer ?
#
loop_
_entity_poly.entity_id
_entity_poly.type
_entity_poly.pdbx_seq_one_letter_code
_entity_poly.pdbx_strand_id
1 'polypeptide(L)'
;MDKRWHYLLEYIGALLCAFLANMEYSFSYMNGIHLFLWIIYFCMFLYFRETILYCFIHFFMIFAILISWIIGITTNPQIVPMIFDVIMMIVLLVLVVVMLIKRKHLHQKQNDFLINEFKDTLLRGNGTAQYPYILDEKKLSSSWQQMVDEYHHQVIYALNGAGQEYKDEHFGFADCILAGKKHQQEYLGGYWIYQSDRPTIQKQGTLWFQTVIYVSYEDCQIIYELLQDHQKWQTIQKLSSSLSKASYHHAMQILKEHEISKKHSQVLLKVIGIQDHFLDSEIILKLLKYHFQLTHYQEAVEYQCGMMYCIYCMSYQGQWFQWILEENWNLYPILYEPSIYYGKGIYQPFQKDFV
;
A
#
# COMPACT_ATOMS: atom_id res chain seq x y z
N MET A 1 -13.68 -4.12 36.82
CA MET A 1 -14.61 -4.57 35.74
C MET A 1 -14.38 -3.68 34.53
N ASP A 2 -14.15 -4.27 33.36
CA ASP A 2 -13.98 -3.53 32.11
C ASP A 2 -15.26 -2.71 31.84
N LYS A 3 -15.12 -1.41 31.52
CA LYS A 3 -16.26 -0.47 31.37
C LYS A 3 -17.31 -0.97 30.38
N ARG A 4 -16.90 -1.80 29.42
CA ARG A 4 -17.77 -2.50 28.45
C ARG A 4 -18.88 -3.34 29.09
N TRP A 5 -18.63 -3.97 30.24
CA TRP A 5 -19.61 -4.82 30.91
C TRP A 5 -20.70 -4.04 31.63
N HIS A 6 -20.39 -2.85 32.16
CA HIS A 6 -21.40 -1.98 32.76
C HIS A 6 -22.40 -1.47 31.71
N TYR A 7 -21.92 -1.10 30.52
CA TYR A 7 -22.80 -0.64 29.44
C TYR A 7 -23.64 -1.78 28.83
N LEU A 8 -23.13 -3.01 28.79
CA LEU A 8 -23.91 -4.19 28.39
C LEU A 8 -25.05 -4.48 29.39
N LEU A 9 -24.79 -4.28 30.69
CA LEU A 9 -25.78 -4.45 31.76
C LEU A 9 -26.85 -3.35 31.73
N GLU A 10 -26.46 -2.09 31.51
CA GLU A 10 -27.41 -0.99 31.26
C GLU A 10 -28.23 -1.23 29.98
N TYR A 11 -27.62 -1.81 28.94
CA TYR A 11 -28.29 -2.19 27.69
C TYR A 11 -29.36 -3.27 27.89
N ILE A 12 -29.03 -4.35 28.62
CA ILE A 12 -29.99 -5.40 28.97
C ILE A 12 -31.12 -4.82 29.83
N GLY A 13 -30.79 -3.92 30.76
CA GLY A 13 -31.76 -3.21 31.60
C GLY A 13 -32.72 -2.31 30.81
N ALA A 14 -32.21 -1.51 29.88
CA ALA A 14 -33.03 -0.61 29.06
C ALA A 14 -33.94 -1.37 28.07
N LEU A 15 -33.43 -2.46 27.47
CA LEU A 15 -34.23 -3.35 26.62
C LEU A 15 -35.32 -4.07 27.40
N LEU A 16 -35.01 -4.56 28.61
CA LEU A 16 -36.00 -5.15 29.50
C LEU A 16 -37.05 -4.13 29.93
N CYS A 17 -36.68 -2.89 30.28
CA CYS A 17 -37.62 -1.84 30.64
C CYS A 17 -38.53 -1.45 29.46
N ALA A 18 -37.98 -1.31 28.25
CA ALA A 18 -38.77 -1.02 27.06
C ALA A 18 -39.72 -2.18 26.71
N PHE A 19 -39.26 -3.42 26.84
CA PHE A 19 -40.07 -4.62 26.60
C PHE A 19 -41.17 -4.80 27.66
N LEU A 20 -40.85 -4.57 28.94
CA LEU A 20 -41.80 -4.62 30.06
C LEU A 20 -42.84 -3.51 29.96
N ALA A 21 -42.45 -2.28 29.62
CA ALA A 21 -43.38 -1.18 29.38
C ALA A 21 -44.33 -1.48 28.19
N ASN A 22 -43.84 -2.18 27.16
CA ASN A 22 -44.67 -2.60 26.04
C ASN A 22 -45.68 -3.69 26.43
N MET A 23 -45.27 -4.64 27.28
CA MET A 23 -46.11 -5.71 27.83
C MET A 23 -47.18 -5.19 28.80
N GLU A 24 -46.84 -4.24 29.67
CA GLU A 24 -47.72 -3.77 30.75
C GLU A 24 -48.81 -2.81 30.26
N TYR A 25 -48.51 -1.98 29.27
CA TYR A 25 -49.46 -0.99 28.73
C TYR A 25 -50.20 -1.45 27.47
N SER A 26 -49.98 -2.70 27.03
CA SER A 26 -50.61 -3.25 25.82
C SER A 26 -50.51 -2.30 24.63
N PHE A 27 -49.35 -1.66 24.43
CA PHE A 27 -49.13 -0.83 23.27
C PHE A 27 -49.14 -1.73 22.03
N SER A 28 -50.29 -1.86 21.37
CA SER A 28 -50.43 -2.57 20.10
C SER A 28 -49.64 -1.91 18.94
N TYR A 29 -48.79 -0.94 19.24
CA TYR A 29 -48.23 0.05 18.32
C TYR A 29 -46.76 -0.14 17.98
N MET A 30 -45.98 -0.92 18.76
CA MET A 30 -44.60 -1.24 18.35
C MET A 30 -44.58 -2.48 17.46
N ASN A 31 -44.91 -2.30 16.18
CA ASN A 31 -44.58 -3.30 15.17
C ASN A 31 -43.05 -3.48 15.07
N GLY A 32 -42.59 -4.68 14.73
CA GLY A 32 -41.17 -5.08 14.75
C GLY A 32 -40.19 -4.16 13.99
N ILE A 33 -40.70 -3.31 13.11
CA ILE A 33 -39.94 -2.25 12.40
C ILE A 33 -39.36 -1.22 13.38
N HIS A 34 -40.08 -0.82 14.43
CA HIS A 34 -39.58 0.18 15.38
C HIS A 34 -38.48 -0.40 16.27
N LEU A 35 -38.57 -1.67 16.65
CA LEU A 35 -37.50 -2.38 17.37
C LEU A 35 -36.23 -2.46 16.49
N PHE A 36 -36.40 -2.73 15.20
CA PHE A 36 -35.31 -2.79 14.24
C PHE A 36 -34.63 -1.43 14.00
N LEU A 37 -35.41 -0.34 13.91
CA LEU A 37 -34.90 1.02 13.81
C LEU A 37 -34.13 1.44 15.08
N TRP A 38 -34.58 1.01 16.26
CA TRP A 38 -33.86 1.19 17.51
C TRP A 38 -32.52 0.44 17.52
N ILE A 39 -32.48 -0.81 17.02
CA ILE A 39 -31.25 -1.59 16.90
C ILE A 39 -30.26 -0.90 15.94
N ILE A 40 -30.72 -0.45 14.76
CA ILE A 40 -29.87 0.26 13.77
C ILE A 40 -29.31 1.54 14.38
N TYR A 41 -30.15 2.35 15.01
CA TYR A 41 -29.74 3.59 15.67
C TYR A 41 -28.70 3.32 16.77
N PHE A 42 -28.86 2.25 17.57
CA PHE A 42 -27.89 1.90 18.62
C PHE A 42 -26.60 1.25 18.09
N CYS A 43 -26.64 0.48 17.01
CA CYS A 43 -25.43 0.00 16.33
C CYS A 43 -24.60 1.17 15.78
N MET A 44 -25.28 2.19 15.24
CA MET A 44 -24.62 3.43 14.81
C MET A 44 -24.12 4.25 16.01
N PHE A 45 -24.86 4.31 17.11
CA PHE A 45 -24.45 4.95 18.37
C PHE A 45 -23.11 4.42 18.92
N LEU A 46 -22.89 3.11 18.88
CA LEU A 46 -21.63 2.48 19.34
C LEU A 46 -20.43 2.83 18.45
N TYR A 47 -20.65 3.13 17.17
CA TYR A 47 -19.60 3.44 16.20
C TYR A 47 -19.10 4.90 16.28
N PHE A 48 -19.90 5.84 16.79
CA PHE A 48 -19.62 7.30 16.73
C PHE A 48 -19.25 7.98 18.06
N ARG A 49 -18.66 7.22 19.00
CA ARG A 49 -18.34 7.56 20.42
C ARG A 49 -17.69 8.92 20.74
N GLU A 50 -17.29 9.76 19.77
CA GLU A 50 -16.34 10.87 20.01
C GLU A 50 -16.73 12.26 19.46
N THR A 51 -18.02 12.57 19.25
CA THR A 51 -18.39 13.87 18.62
C THR A 51 -19.46 14.64 19.39
N ILE A 52 -19.37 15.97 19.43
CA ILE A 52 -20.34 16.95 20.00
C ILE A 52 -21.79 16.71 19.49
N LEU A 53 -21.92 16.08 18.32
CA LEU A 53 -23.18 15.61 17.75
C LEU A 53 -23.97 14.68 18.70
N TYR A 54 -23.28 13.98 19.62
CA TYR A 54 -23.84 13.12 20.67
C TYR A 54 -24.88 13.86 21.53
N CYS A 55 -24.52 15.04 22.04
CA CYS A 55 -25.40 15.82 22.92
C CYS A 55 -26.63 16.35 22.16
N PHE A 56 -26.43 16.77 20.91
CA PHE A 56 -27.52 17.28 20.07
C PHE A 56 -28.53 16.19 19.71
N ILE A 57 -28.06 15.01 19.30
CA ILE A 57 -28.95 13.90 18.94
C ILE A 57 -29.72 13.39 20.17
N HIS A 58 -29.07 13.27 21.33
CA HIS A 58 -29.75 12.90 22.58
C HIS A 58 -30.81 13.92 22.99
N PHE A 59 -30.52 15.21 22.88
CA PHE A 59 -31.49 16.27 23.18
C PHE A 59 -32.72 16.17 22.28
N PHE A 60 -32.54 16.04 20.96
CA PHE A 60 -33.64 15.94 20.02
C PHE A 60 -34.47 14.66 20.18
N MET A 61 -33.83 13.53 20.53
CA MET A 61 -34.54 12.27 20.79
C MET A 61 -35.40 12.35 22.06
N ILE A 62 -34.86 12.90 23.15
CA ILE A 62 -35.62 13.12 24.40
C ILE A 62 -36.79 14.08 24.14
N PHE A 63 -36.53 15.16 23.40
CA PHE A 63 -37.56 16.12 23.02
C PHE A 63 -38.67 15.49 22.16
N ALA A 64 -38.31 14.62 21.21
CA ALA A 64 -39.26 13.91 20.36
C ALA A 64 -40.13 12.91 21.13
N ILE A 65 -39.55 12.18 22.09
CA ILE A 65 -40.28 11.26 22.97
C ILE A 65 -41.25 12.05 23.85
N LEU A 66 -40.81 13.18 24.44
CA LEU A 66 -41.65 14.04 25.26
C LEU A 66 -42.80 14.66 24.47
N ILE A 67 -42.56 15.15 23.26
CA ILE A 67 -43.61 15.69 22.38
C ILE A 67 -44.59 14.58 21.97
N SER A 68 -44.10 13.39 21.61
CA SER A 68 -44.94 12.25 21.23
C SER A 68 -45.83 11.80 22.39
N TRP A 69 -45.30 11.82 23.62
CA TRP A 69 -46.07 11.58 24.84
C TRP A 69 -47.15 12.64 25.08
N ILE A 70 -46.81 13.93 24.97
CA ILE A 70 -47.75 15.04 25.18
C ILE A 70 -48.88 15.02 24.12
N ILE A 71 -48.55 14.73 22.86
CA ILE A 71 -49.53 14.66 21.76
C ILE A 71 -50.41 13.40 21.89
N GLY A 72 -49.83 12.26 22.29
CA GLY A 72 -50.57 11.02 22.52
C GLY A 72 -51.60 11.11 23.64
N ILE A 73 -51.30 11.90 24.69
CA ILE A 73 -52.23 12.18 25.79
C ILE A 73 -53.37 13.12 25.34
N THR A 74 -53.14 13.99 24.36
CA THR A 74 -54.06 15.11 24.07
C THR A 74 -54.96 14.95 22.85
N THR A 75 -54.55 14.21 21.80
CA THR A 75 -55.18 14.42 20.45
C THR A 75 -55.43 13.19 19.56
N ASN A 76 -55.51 11.97 20.13
CA ASN A 76 -55.81 10.68 19.45
C ASN A 76 -54.53 9.81 19.22
N PRO A 77 -54.49 8.57 19.76
CA PRO A 77 -53.29 7.72 19.78
C PRO A 77 -52.76 7.29 18.40
N GLN A 78 -53.51 7.45 17.31
CA GLN A 78 -53.09 7.02 15.97
C GLN A 78 -52.07 7.94 15.28
N ILE A 79 -51.91 9.20 15.72
CA ILE A 79 -51.04 10.20 15.05
C ILE A 79 -49.59 10.14 15.57
N VAL A 80 -49.40 9.62 16.78
CA VAL A 80 -48.11 9.55 17.49
C VAL A 80 -47.03 8.73 16.75
N PRO A 81 -47.33 7.53 16.19
CA PRO A 81 -46.32 6.73 15.50
C PRO A 81 -45.82 7.41 14.22
N MET A 82 -46.70 8.11 13.51
CA MET A 82 -46.35 8.82 12.27
C MET A 82 -45.36 9.96 12.53
N ILE A 83 -45.55 10.71 13.62
CA ILE A 83 -44.62 11.77 14.04
C ILE A 83 -43.28 11.17 14.50
N PHE A 84 -43.32 10.08 15.26
CA PHE A 84 -42.12 9.38 15.72
C PHE A 84 -41.27 8.87 14.56
N ASP A 85 -41.90 8.24 13.56
CA ASP A 85 -41.21 7.72 12.37
C ASP A 85 -40.56 8.81 11.53
N VAL A 86 -41.24 9.96 11.36
CA VAL A 86 -40.68 11.12 10.64
C VAL A 86 -39.46 11.66 11.38
N ILE A 87 -39.51 11.78 12.70
CA ILE A 87 -38.37 12.25 13.49
C ILE A 87 -37.19 11.27 13.41
N MET A 88 -37.45 9.96 13.52
CA MET A 88 -36.42 8.93 13.40
C MET A 88 -35.78 8.93 12.00
N MET A 89 -36.57 9.11 10.94
CA MET A 89 -36.05 9.26 9.58
C MET A 89 -35.13 10.48 9.43
N ILE A 90 -35.52 11.63 10.00
CA ILE A 90 -34.71 12.86 9.94
C ILE A 90 -33.39 12.67 10.69
N VAL A 91 -33.41 12.02 11.86
CA VAL A 91 -32.19 11.73 12.64
C VAL A 91 -31.26 10.79 11.87
N LEU A 92 -31.80 9.75 11.23
CA LEU A 92 -31.03 8.84 10.38
C LEU A 92 -30.43 9.56 9.16
N LEU A 93 -31.17 10.45 8.51
CA LEU A 93 -30.68 11.25 7.39
C LEU A 93 -29.50 12.15 7.81
N VAL A 94 -29.63 12.84 8.96
CA VAL A 94 -28.57 13.69 9.51
C VAL A 94 -27.33 12.87 9.85
N LEU A 95 -27.50 11.67 10.42
CA LEU A 95 -26.40 10.75 10.70
C LEU A 95 -25.67 10.34 9.41
N VAL A 96 -26.39 9.95 8.36
CA VAL A 96 -25.80 9.60 7.05
C VAL A 96 -25.00 10.76 6.47
N VAL A 97 -25.53 11.99 6.52
CA VAL A 97 -24.81 13.19 6.05
C VAL A 97 -23.54 13.43 6.85
N VAL A 98 -23.57 13.29 8.18
CA VAL A 98 -22.37 13.42 9.01
C VAL A 98 -21.36 12.32 8.73
N MET A 99 -21.80 11.08 8.46
CA MET A 99 -20.92 9.98 8.05
C MET A 99 -20.18 10.31 6.76
N LEU A 100 -20.88 10.84 5.77
CA LEU A 100 -20.29 11.23 4.49
C LEU A 100 -19.26 12.36 4.67
N ILE A 101 -19.56 13.34 5.52
CA ILE A 101 -18.63 14.45 5.84
C ILE A 101 -17.41 13.95 6.61
N LYS A 102 -17.58 13.11 7.65
CA LYS A 102 -16.48 12.56 8.44
C LYS A 102 -15.56 11.66 7.61
N ARG A 103 -16.13 10.82 6.74
CA ARG A 103 -15.36 9.99 5.79
C ARG A 103 -14.54 10.86 4.85
N LYS A 104 -15.13 11.93 4.30
CA LYS A 104 -14.43 12.89 3.45
C LYS A 104 -13.29 13.59 4.21
N HIS A 105 -13.53 14.01 5.46
CA HIS A 105 -12.53 14.71 6.27
C HIS A 105 -11.37 13.78 6.71
N LEU A 106 -11.65 12.52 7.06
CA LEU A 106 -10.60 11.55 7.37
C LEU A 106 -9.71 11.29 6.15
N HIS A 107 -10.30 11.06 4.98
CA HIS A 107 -9.53 10.89 3.74
C HIS A 107 -8.68 12.12 3.41
N GLN A 108 -9.21 13.32 3.61
CA GLN A 108 -8.46 14.55 3.36
C GLN A 108 -7.29 14.72 4.34
N LYS A 109 -7.51 14.46 5.63
CA LYS A 109 -6.48 14.55 6.67
C LYS A 109 -5.36 13.52 6.48
N GLN A 110 -5.70 12.32 6.02
CA GLN A 110 -4.72 11.29 5.67
C GLN A 110 -3.87 11.75 4.47
N ASN A 111 -4.50 12.31 3.44
CA ASN A 111 -3.78 12.84 2.29
C ASN A 111 -2.83 13.99 2.65
N ASP A 112 -3.26 14.92 3.52
CA ASP A 112 -2.44 16.06 3.96
C ASP A 112 -1.26 15.62 4.85
N PHE A 113 -1.45 14.59 5.67
CA PHE A 113 -0.38 13.99 6.48
C PHE A 113 0.73 13.41 5.60
N LEU A 114 0.37 12.61 4.59
CA LEU A 114 1.31 11.99 3.66
C LEU A 114 2.11 13.00 2.82
N ILE A 115 1.50 14.12 2.42
CA ILE A 115 2.24 15.20 1.70
C ILE A 115 3.37 15.76 2.56
N ASN A 116 3.07 16.05 3.82
CA ASN A 116 4.06 16.63 4.73
C ASN A 116 5.16 15.61 5.05
N GLU A 117 4.80 14.33 5.12
CA GLU A 117 5.76 13.25 5.27
C GLU A 117 6.66 13.07 4.03
N PHE A 118 6.12 13.17 2.81
CA PHE A 118 6.95 13.13 1.62
C PHE A 118 7.98 14.24 1.61
N LYS A 119 7.59 15.48 1.93
CA LYS A 119 8.52 16.63 1.93
C LYS A 119 9.78 16.40 2.76
N ASP A 120 9.64 15.74 3.92
CA ASP A 120 10.77 15.47 4.83
C ASP A 120 11.59 14.22 4.44
N THR A 121 11.04 13.40 3.54
CA THR A 121 11.69 12.19 2.99
C THR A 121 12.22 12.39 1.57
N LEU A 122 11.99 13.55 0.94
CA LEU A 122 12.51 13.88 -0.39
C LEU A 122 14.03 13.99 -0.36
N LEU A 123 14.72 13.11 -1.09
CA LEU A 123 16.15 13.25 -1.34
C LEU A 123 16.39 14.22 -2.49
N ARG A 124 15.74 13.99 -3.65
CA ARG A 124 15.91 14.74 -4.91
C ARG A 124 14.70 14.54 -5.84
N GLY A 125 14.74 15.19 -7.01
CA GLY A 125 13.72 15.12 -8.04
C GLY A 125 12.88 16.39 -8.10
N ASN A 126 12.03 16.49 -9.12
CA ASN A 126 11.05 17.58 -9.25
C ASN A 126 9.61 17.07 -9.42
N GLY A 127 9.39 15.76 -9.24
CA GLY A 127 8.08 15.12 -9.31
C GLY A 127 7.54 14.92 -10.72
N THR A 128 8.29 15.27 -11.77
CA THR A 128 7.93 14.95 -13.15
C THR A 128 8.21 13.49 -13.45
N ALA A 129 7.58 12.92 -14.50
CA ALA A 129 7.92 11.57 -14.94
C ALA A 129 9.39 11.46 -15.40
N GLN A 130 10.00 12.59 -15.76
CA GLN A 130 11.40 12.66 -16.19
C GLN A 130 12.38 12.64 -15.03
N TYR A 131 12.00 13.30 -13.94
CA TYR A 131 12.79 13.42 -12.71
C TYR A 131 11.85 13.19 -11.51
N PRO A 132 11.40 11.94 -11.31
CA PRO A 132 10.51 11.61 -10.20
C PRO A 132 11.19 11.93 -8.87
N TYR A 133 10.38 12.21 -7.85
CA TYR A 133 10.88 12.38 -6.51
C TYR A 133 11.46 11.07 -5.98
N ILE A 134 12.68 11.13 -5.48
CA ILE A 134 13.37 10.01 -4.87
C ILE A 134 13.17 10.10 -3.37
N LEU A 135 12.58 9.07 -2.79
CA LEU A 135 12.27 9.00 -1.36
C LEU A 135 13.43 8.37 -0.56
N ASP A 136 13.65 8.88 0.65
CA ASP A 136 14.54 8.33 1.67
C ASP A 136 13.87 7.16 2.39
N GLU A 137 14.28 5.94 2.04
CA GLU A 137 13.70 4.70 2.53
C GLU A 137 13.83 4.55 4.05
N LYS A 138 14.84 5.19 4.66
CA LYS A 138 15.07 5.13 6.11
C LYS A 138 14.11 6.00 6.91
N LYS A 139 13.43 6.94 6.25
CA LYS A 139 12.56 7.93 6.90
C LYS A 139 11.09 7.77 6.54
N LEU A 140 10.77 6.87 5.62
CA LEU A 140 9.39 6.60 5.24
C LEU A 140 8.65 5.84 6.35
N SER A 141 7.44 6.27 6.67
CA SER A 141 6.57 5.55 7.59
C SER A 141 5.98 4.31 6.93
N SER A 142 5.49 3.41 7.77
CA SER A 142 4.69 2.25 7.36
C SER A 142 3.42 2.61 6.58
N SER A 143 2.94 3.86 6.68
CA SER A 143 1.73 4.31 5.97
C SER A 143 1.95 4.46 4.45
N TRP A 144 3.20 4.71 4.02
CA TRP A 144 3.56 4.71 2.60
C TRP A 144 3.50 3.31 2.00
N GLN A 145 4.08 2.32 2.69
CA GLN A 145 4.05 0.92 2.25
C GLN A 145 2.61 0.43 2.11
N GLN A 146 1.78 0.68 3.12
CA GLN A 146 0.34 0.35 3.07
C GLN A 146 -0.37 0.99 1.87
N MET A 147 -0.04 2.24 1.52
CA MET A 147 -0.63 2.90 0.36
C MET A 147 -0.20 2.26 -0.96
N VAL A 148 1.10 1.96 -1.10
CA VAL A 148 1.61 1.27 -2.30
C VAL A 148 0.93 -0.08 -2.44
N ASP A 149 0.79 -0.83 -1.34
CA ASP A 149 0.10 -2.11 -1.30
C ASP A 149 -1.39 -1.96 -1.67
N GLU A 150 -2.08 -0.94 -1.18
CA GLU A 150 -3.49 -0.67 -1.53
C GLU A 150 -3.68 -0.38 -3.02
N TYR A 151 -2.83 0.46 -3.62
CA TYR A 151 -2.90 0.73 -5.07
C TYR A 151 -2.51 -0.51 -5.90
N HIS A 152 -1.57 -1.29 -5.43
CA HIS A 152 -1.19 -2.56 -6.02
C HIS A 152 -2.37 -3.54 -6.09
N HIS A 153 -3.11 -3.72 -4.99
CA HIS A 153 -4.26 -4.62 -4.94
C HIS A 153 -5.34 -4.26 -5.99
N GLN A 154 -5.55 -2.96 -6.25
CA GLN A 154 -6.50 -2.50 -7.26
C GLN A 154 -6.11 -2.96 -8.67
N VAL A 155 -4.81 -3.02 -8.97
CA VAL A 155 -4.35 -3.42 -10.30
C VAL A 155 -4.41 -4.93 -10.46
N ILE A 156 -4.02 -5.71 -9.45
CA ILE A 156 -4.20 -7.18 -9.43
C ILE A 156 -5.68 -7.55 -9.66
N TYR A 157 -6.59 -6.88 -8.96
CA TYR A 157 -8.03 -7.06 -9.13
C TYR A 157 -8.48 -6.80 -10.58
N ALA A 158 -7.97 -5.73 -11.20
CA ALA A 158 -8.29 -5.40 -12.59
C ALA A 158 -7.74 -6.43 -13.59
N LEU A 159 -6.53 -6.95 -13.36
CA LEU A 159 -5.89 -7.95 -14.23
C LEU A 159 -6.58 -9.32 -14.17
N ASN A 160 -7.16 -9.68 -13.03
CA ASN A 160 -7.93 -10.93 -12.84
C ASN A 160 -9.41 -10.81 -13.27
N GLY A 161 -9.74 -9.81 -14.11
CA GLY A 161 -11.07 -9.71 -14.74
C GLY A 161 -12.17 -9.14 -13.84
N ALA A 162 -11.84 -8.40 -12.77
CA ALA A 162 -12.78 -7.74 -11.85
C ALA A 162 -13.83 -8.68 -11.21
N GLY A 163 -13.59 -9.99 -11.23
CA GLY A 163 -14.59 -11.01 -10.88
C GLY A 163 -14.59 -11.46 -9.41
N GLN A 164 -13.58 -11.09 -8.61
CA GLN A 164 -13.51 -11.48 -7.20
C GLN A 164 -12.90 -10.34 -6.40
N GLU A 165 -13.60 -9.85 -5.36
CA GLU A 165 -13.06 -8.99 -4.30
C GLU A 165 -11.99 -9.75 -3.49
N TYR A 166 -10.95 -10.23 -4.15
CA TYR A 166 -9.94 -11.09 -3.56
C TYR A 166 -8.75 -10.22 -3.17
N LYS A 167 -8.76 -9.75 -1.91
CA LYS A 167 -7.51 -9.49 -1.19
C LYS A 167 -7.01 -10.85 -0.72
N ASP A 168 -6.11 -11.47 -1.47
CA ASP A 168 -5.30 -12.53 -0.86
C ASP A 168 -4.16 -11.87 -0.13
N GLU A 169 -4.12 -12.01 1.20
CA GLU A 169 -3.01 -11.52 2.01
C GLU A 169 -1.69 -12.27 1.71
N HIS A 170 -1.75 -13.36 0.93
CA HIS A 170 -0.58 -14.12 0.47
C HIS A 170 0.04 -13.60 -0.84
N PHE A 171 -0.62 -12.68 -1.58
CA PHE A 171 -0.03 -12.08 -2.78
C PHE A 171 0.80 -10.84 -2.39
N GLY A 172 2.11 -10.90 -2.65
CA GLY A 172 3.06 -9.82 -2.39
C GLY A 172 3.34 -8.94 -3.61
N PHE A 173 4.06 -7.84 -3.41
CA PHE A 173 4.45 -6.94 -4.51
C PHE A 173 5.30 -7.65 -5.58
N ALA A 174 6.08 -8.66 -5.21
CA ALA A 174 6.78 -9.54 -6.16
C ALA A 174 5.83 -10.27 -7.13
N ASP A 175 4.67 -10.76 -6.68
CA ASP A 175 3.66 -11.41 -7.55
C ASP A 175 3.09 -10.44 -8.60
N CYS A 176 3.20 -9.14 -8.29
CA CYS A 176 3.11 -7.94 -9.13
C CYS A 176 3.78 -7.99 -10.50
N ILE A 177 5.04 -8.39 -10.40
CA ILE A 177 5.99 -8.40 -11.49
C ILE A 177 5.72 -9.63 -12.39
N LEU A 178 4.86 -10.55 -11.94
CA LEU A 178 4.73 -11.89 -12.51
C LEU A 178 3.44 -12.15 -13.31
N ALA A 179 2.73 -11.10 -13.73
CA ALA A 179 1.46 -11.25 -14.46
C ALA A 179 1.57 -11.18 -15.99
N GLY A 180 2.75 -10.83 -16.53
CA GLY A 180 2.97 -10.72 -17.98
C GLY A 180 3.46 -12.01 -18.62
N LYS A 181 4.25 -11.87 -19.69
CA LYS A 181 4.78 -13.01 -20.44
C LYS A 181 5.75 -13.82 -19.58
N LYS A 182 5.51 -15.12 -19.51
CA LYS A 182 6.38 -16.09 -18.82
C LYS A 182 7.56 -16.49 -19.72
N HIS A 183 8.76 -16.50 -19.15
CA HIS A 183 9.97 -17.04 -19.77
C HIS A 183 10.51 -18.17 -18.89
N GLN A 184 10.68 -19.36 -19.48
CA GLN A 184 11.15 -20.55 -18.78
C GLN A 184 12.64 -20.76 -19.05
N GLN A 185 13.35 -21.36 -18.10
CA GLN A 185 14.76 -21.76 -18.24
C GLN A 185 15.74 -20.59 -18.38
N GLU A 186 15.43 -19.44 -17.76
CA GLU A 186 16.30 -18.27 -17.74
C GLU A 186 17.29 -18.33 -16.57
N TYR A 187 18.15 -19.34 -16.60
CA TYR A 187 19.10 -19.66 -15.52
C TYR A 187 20.12 -18.55 -15.25
N LEU A 188 20.41 -17.70 -16.23
CA LEU A 188 21.35 -16.60 -16.07
C LEU A 188 20.68 -15.34 -15.52
N GLY A 189 19.34 -15.34 -15.39
CA GLY A 189 18.58 -14.13 -15.14
C GLY A 189 18.62 -13.17 -16.34
N GLY A 190 18.39 -11.89 -16.09
CA GLY A 190 18.36 -10.86 -17.12
C GLY A 190 17.66 -9.61 -16.62
N TYR A 191 17.25 -8.75 -17.54
CA TYR A 191 16.51 -7.55 -17.20
C TYR A 191 15.38 -7.29 -18.18
N TRP A 192 14.33 -6.63 -17.70
CA TRP A 192 13.28 -6.05 -18.50
C TRP A 192 13.38 -4.53 -18.40
N ILE A 193 13.34 -3.83 -19.54
CA ILE A 193 13.39 -2.36 -19.59
C ILE A 193 12.16 -1.83 -20.32
N TYR A 194 11.56 -0.78 -19.77
CA TYR A 194 10.47 -0.03 -20.37
C TYR A 194 10.85 0.59 -21.72
N GLN A 195 9.99 0.42 -22.73
CA GLN A 195 10.18 0.92 -24.09
C GLN A 195 9.23 2.03 -24.51
N SER A 196 8.05 2.11 -23.90
CA SER A 196 7.10 3.17 -24.25
C SER A 196 7.60 4.55 -23.84
N ASP A 197 7.01 5.61 -24.37
CA ASP A 197 7.20 6.94 -23.81
C ASP A 197 6.71 6.96 -22.35
N ARG A 198 7.38 7.77 -21.52
CA ARG A 198 7.02 7.94 -20.10
C ARG A 198 5.51 8.18 -19.95
N PRO A 199 4.83 7.61 -18.92
CA PRO A 199 3.40 7.75 -18.79
C PRO A 199 2.99 9.22 -18.75
N THR A 200 2.12 9.61 -19.68
CA THR A 200 1.54 10.96 -19.74
C THR A 200 0.44 11.16 -18.70
N ILE A 201 -0.13 10.06 -18.19
CA ILE A 201 -1.27 10.07 -17.27
C ILE A 201 -0.75 10.06 -15.83
N GLN A 202 -0.93 11.18 -15.12
CA GLN A 202 -0.65 11.31 -13.67
C GLN A 202 -1.91 11.06 -12.83
N LYS A 203 -2.68 10.02 -13.16
CA LYS A 203 -3.87 9.70 -12.35
C LYS A 203 -3.40 9.14 -11.01
N GLN A 204 -3.86 9.73 -9.91
CA GLN A 204 -3.60 9.27 -8.54
C GLN A 204 -3.54 7.73 -8.43
N GLY A 205 -2.45 7.20 -7.89
CA GLY A 205 -2.25 5.76 -7.70
C GLY A 205 -1.75 5.00 -8.93
N THR A 206 -1.42 5.67 -10.04
CA THR A 206 -0.81 4.98 -11.20
C THR A 206 0.57 4.45 -10.83
N LEU A 207 0.78 3.15 -11.06
CA LEU A 207 2.07 2.48 -10.97
C LEU A 207 2.68 2.34 -12.36
N TRP A 208 3.99 2.56 -12.46
CA TRP A 208 4.76 2.49 -13.69
C TRP A 208 6.08 1.78 -13.44
N PHE A 209 6.34 0.65 -14.13
CA PHE A 209 7.62 -0.04 -14.05
C PHE A 209 8.63 0.54 -15.05
N GLN A 210 9.81 0.91 -14.57
CA GLN A 210 10.93 1.36 -15.40
C GLN A 210 11.81 0.19 -15.82
N THR A 211 12.19 -0.66 -14.87
CA THR A 211 13.02 -1.82 -15.14
C THR A 211 12.85 -2.88 -14.05
N VAL A 212 13.03 -4.14 -14.43
CA VAL A 212 13.13 -5.27 -13.51
C VAL A 212 14.42 -6.00 -13.80
N ILE A 213 15.15 -6.41 -12.77
CA ILE A 213 16.43 -7.12 -12.88
C ILE A 213 16.30 -8.43 -12.12
N TYR A 214 16.58 -9.53 -12.79
CA TYR A 214 16.61 -10.88 -12.25
C TYR A 214 18.05 -11.34 -12.15
N VAL A 215 18.49 -11.59 -10.92
CA VAL A 215 19.84 -12.08 -10.60
C VAL A 215 19.74 -13.57 -10.33
N SER A 216 20.58 -14.38 -10.98
CA SER A 216 20.54 -15.83 -10.81
C SER A 216 21.01 -16.24 -9.42
N TYR A 217 20.66 -17.47 -9.02
CA TYR A 217 21.15 -18.05 -7.77
C TYR A 217 22.69 -18.03 -7.68
N GLU A 218 23.39 -18.36 -8.76
CA GLU A 218 24.86 -18.40 -8.79
C GLU A 218 25.47 -17.00 -8.61
N ASP A 219 24.86 -15.97 -9.21
CA ASP A 219 25.27 -14.58 -8.99
C ASP A 219 24.95 -14.12 -7.57
N CYS A 220 23.83 -14.57 -7.00
CA CYS A 220 23.46 -14.27 -5.61
C CYS A 220 24.50 -14.78 -4.62
N GLN A 221 25.06 -15.97 -4.83
CA GLN A 221 26.15 -16.48 -3.99
C GLN A 221 27.38 -15.55 -4.03
N ILE A 222 27.73 -15.04 -5.21
CA ILE A 222 28.89 -14.18 -5.42
C ILE A 222 28.68 -12.80 -4.76
N ILE A 223 27.48 -12.25 -4.88
CA ILE A 223 27.14 -10.99 -4.20
C ILE A 223 27.08 -11.20 -2.68
N TYR A 224 26.54 -12.33 -2.21
CA TYR A 224 26.51 -12.66 -0.78
C TYR A 224 27.92 -12.74 -0.19
N GLU A 225 28.84 -13.44 -0.85
CA GLU A 225 30.28 -13.49 -0.49
C GLU A 225 30.88 -12.07 -0.37
N LEU A 226 30.53 -11.18 -1.31
CA LEU A 226 30.99 -9.79 -1.30
C LEU A 226 30.40 -8.97 -0.15
N LEU A 227 29.13 -9.17 0.19
CA LEU A 227 28.42 -8.48 1.27
C LEU A 227 28.88 -8.93 2.66
N GLN A 228 29.29 -10.19 2.82
CA GLN A 228 29.87 -10.69 4.06
C GLN A 228 31.19 -9.99 4.41
N ASP A 229 31.96 -9.56 3.42
CA ASP A 229 33.13 -8.72 3.62
C ASP A 229 32.73 -7.24 3.78
N HIS A 230 32.42 -6.87 5.03
CA HIS A 230 31.93 -5.53 5.36
C HIS A 230 32.89 -4.42 4.91
N GLN A 231 34.20 -4.64 4.96
CA GLN A 231 35.20 -3.64 4.57
C GLN A 231 35.20 -3.43 3.06
N LYS A 232 35.13 -4.51 2.26
CA LYS A 232 35.01 -4.40 0.81
C LYS A 232 33.70 -3.73 0.39
N TRP A 233 32.58 -4.11 1.02
CA TRP A 233 31.30 -3.48 0.70
C TRP A 233 31.30 -1.98 1.02
N GLN A 234 31.79 -1.57 2.20
CA GLN A 234 31.93 -0.13 2.53
C GLN A 234 32.82 0.62 1.53
N THR A 235 33.85 -0.03 0.99
CA THR A 235 34.72 0.54 -0.03
C THR A 235 33.95 0.78 -1.32
N ILE A 236 33.16 -0.20 -1.79
CA ILE A 236 32.27 -0.07 -2.94
C ILE A 236 31.26 1.07 -2.74
N GLN A 237 30.66 1.17 -1.54
CA GLN A 237 29.70 2.24 -1.22
C GLN A 237 30.35 3.63 -1.30
N LYS A 238 31.60 3.79 -0.85
CA LYS A 238 32.37 5.04 -1.01
C LYS A 238 32.66 5.36 -2.47
N LEU A 239 32.92 4.34 -3.29
CA LEU A 239 33.22 4.46 -4.72
C LEU A 239 31.96 4.63 -5.60
N SER A 240 30.76 4.49 -5.05
CA SER A 240 29.48 4.52 -5.78
C SER A 240 29.32 5.70 -6.74
N SER A 241 29.76 6.90 -6.35
CA SER A 241 29.71 8.10 -7.21
C SER A 241 30.61 8.00 -8.45
N SER A 242 31.77 7.35 -8.32
CA SER A 242 32.70 7.13 -9.43
C SER A 242 32.22 5.99 -10.31
N LEU A 243 31.77 4.88 -9.69
CA LEU A 243 31.26 3.71 -10.40
C LEU A 243 30.04 4.03 -11.26
N SER A 244 29.07 4.79 -10.71
CA SER A 244 27.83 5.14 -11.43
C SER A 244 28.01 5.90 -12.75
N LYS A 245 29.17 6.53 -12.96
CA LYS A 245 29.48 7.30 -14.17
C LYS A 245 30.55 6.64 -15.05
N ALA A 246 31.13 5.54 -14.59
CA ALA A 246 32.23 4.88 -15.25
C ALA A 246 31.73 4.00 -16.40
N SER A 247 32.54 3.87 -17.45
CA SER A 247 32.37 2.78 -18.41
C SER A 247 32.73 1.44 -17.74
N TYR A 248 32.28 0.33 -18.32
CA TYR A 248 32.57 -1.01 -17.78
C TYR A 248 34.07 -1.24 -17.52
N HIS A 249 34.94 -0.94 -18.49
CA HIS A 249 36.39 -1.11 -18.32
C HIS A 249 36.98 -0.23 -17.21
N HIS A 250 36.51 1.02 -17.09
CA HIS A 250 36.98 1.92 -16.05
C HIS A 250 36.47 1.49 -14.66
N ALA A 251 35.22 1.04 -14.56
CA ALA A 251 34.65 0.50 -13.33
C ALA A 251 35.40 -0.76 -12.87
N MET A 252 35.72 -1.67 -13.80
CA MET A 252 36.55 -2.85 -13.51
C MET A 252 37.94 -2.46 -12.99
N GLN A 253 38.56 -1.42 -13.56
CA GLN A 253 39.85 -0.92 -13.09
C GLN A 253 39.74 -0.35 -11.67
N ILE A 254 38.76 0.51 -11.40
CA ILE A 254 38.51 1.10 -10.07
C ILE A 254 38.36 0.00 -9.02
N LEU A 255 37.55 -1.02 -9.31
CA LEU A 255 37.30 -2.13 -8.39
C LEU A 255 38.55 -2.98 -8.16
N LYS A 256 39.33 -3.24 -9.21
CA LYS A 256 40.61 -3.96 -9.12
C LYS A 256 41.64 -3.20 -8.27
N GLU A 257 41.74 -1.88 -8.43
CA GLU A 257 42.65 -1.03 -7.65
C GLU A 257 42.32 -1.05 -6.14
N HIS A 258 41.08 -1.39 -5.78
CA HIS A 258 40.61 -1.55 -4.41
C HIS A 258 40.48 -3.02 -3.98
N GLU A 259 41.25 -3.92 -4.62
CA GLU A 259 41.36 -5.34 -4.27
C GLU A 259 40.02 -6.12 -4.33
N ILE A 260 39.05 -5.64 -5.11
CA ILE A 260 37.84 -6.40 -5.40
C ILE A 260 38.17 -7.40 -6.52
N SER A 261 37.88 -8.68 -6.29
CA SER A 261 38.20 -9.74 -7.24
C SER A 261 37.49 -9.52 -8.59
N LYS A 262 38.07 -10.06 -9.68
CA LYS A 262 37.46 -10.00 -11.01
C LYS A 262 36.04 -10.57 -11.00
N LYS A 263 35.85 -11.73 -10.36
CA LYS A 263 34.55 -12.42 -10.25
C LYS A 263 33.49 -11.55 -9.56
N HIS A 264 33.80 -10.99 -8.38
CA HIS A 264 32.89 -10.08 -7.66
C HIS A 264 32.56 -8.84 -8.49
N SER A 265 33.58 -8.26 -9.13
CA SER A 265 33.43 -7.05 -9.94
C SER A 265 32.50 -7.28 -11.13
N GLN A 266 32.70 -8.38 -11.88
CA GLN A 266 31.87 -8.70 -13.05
C GLN A 266 30.40 -8.87 -12.66
N VAL A 267 30.11 -9.64 -11.61
CA VAL A 267 28.73 -9.85 -11.16
C VAL A 267 28.11 -8.55 -10.65
N LEU A 268 28.83 -7.77 -9.85
CA LEU A 268 28.33 -6.48 -9.37
C LEU A 268 28.00 -5.54 -10.53
N LEU A 269 28.92 -5.36 -11.48
CA LEU A 269 28.75 -4.46 -12.64
C LEU A 269 27.65 -4.92 -13.60
N LYS A 270 27.41 -6.23 -13.69
CA LYS A 270 26.26 -6.81 -14.39
C LYS A 270 24.96 -6.43 -13.71
N VAL A 271 24.83 -6.67 -12.41
CA VAL A 271 23.59 -6.43 -11.65
C VAL A 271 23.22 -4.95 -11.60
N ILE A 272 24.21 -4.06 -11.42
CA ILE A 272 23.97 -2.61 -11.46
C ILE A 272 23.94 -2.03 -12.87
N GLY A 273 23.90 -2.86 -13.91
CA GLY A 273 23.67 -2.45 -15.30
C GLY A 273 24.69 -1.51 -15.92
N ILE A 274 25.91 -1.45 -15.37
CA ILE A 274 27.04 -0.78 -16.03
C ILE A 274 27.49 -1.56 -17.27
N GLN A 275 27.42 -2.90 -17.21
CA GLN A 275 27.90 -3.76 -18.28
C GLN A 275 27.13 -3.55 -19.59
N ASP A 276 25.80 -3.55 -19.57
CA ASP A 276 24.98 -3.38 -20.78
C ASP A 276 24.36 -1.97 -20.87
N HIS A 277 24.81 -1.03 -20.02
CA HIS A 277 24.37 0.37 -20.00
C HIS A 277 22.84 0.55 -19.90
N PHE A 278 22.17 -0.33 -19.15
CA PHE A 278 20.71 -0.31 -19.05
C PHE A 278 20.16 0.51 -17.88
N LEU A 279 21.01 0.89 -16.92
CA LEU A 279 20.62 1.74 -15.80
C LEU A 279 21.26 3.12 -15.92
N ASP A 280 20.47 4.14 -15.60
CA ASP A 280 20.98 5.49 -15.43
C ASP A 280 21.87 5.59 -14.18
N SER A 281 22.88 6.47 -14.23
CA SER A 281 23.84 6.68 -13.14
C SER A 281 23.19 6.93 -11.77
N GLU A 282 22.02 7.58 -11.74
CA GLU A 282 21.30 7.86 -10.49
C GLU A 282 20.73 6.59 -9.85
N ILE A 283 20.21 5.67 -10.66
CA ILE A 283 19.71 4.37 -10.22
C ILE A 283 20.88 3.53 -9.69
N ILE A 284 21.99 3.51 -10.41
CA ILE A 284 23.21 2.78 -10.01
C ILE A 284 23.70 3.27 -8.64
N LEU A 285 23.76 4.59 -8.46
CA LEU A 285 24.14 5.20 -7.19
C LEU A 285 23.20 4.77 -6.06
N LYS A 286 21.88 4.72 -6.33
CA LYS A 286 20.88 4.31 -5.34
C LYS A 286 21.04 2.84 -4.96
N LEU A 287 21.17 1.94 -5.94
CA LEU A 287 21.42 0.52 -5.73
C LEU A 287 22.62 0.30 -4.79
N LEU A 288 23.77 0.90 -5.11
CA LEU A 288 24.98 0.71 -4.30
C LEU A 288 24.88 1.27 -2.88
N LYS A 289 24.12 2.35 -2.66
CA LYS A 289 24.05 3.01 -1.35
C LYS A 289 23.00 2.43 -0.41
N TYR A 290 21.88 1.98 -0.95
CA TYR A 290 20.68 1.69 -0.15
C TYR A 290 20.14 0.27 -0.33
N HIS A 291 20.59 -0.44 -1.37
CA HIS A 291 20.18 -1.81 -1.66
C HIS A 291 21.37 -2.78 -1.45
N PHE A 292 21.15 -4.05 -1.79
CA PHE A 292 22.01 -5.19 -1.47
C PHE A 292 22.00 -5.49 0.04
N GLN A 293 20.84 -5.82 0.58
CA GLN A 293 20.69 -6.19 1.97
C GLN A 293 21.27 -7.59 2.22
N LEU A 294 22.23 -7.68 3.14
CA LEU A 294 22.89 -8.94 3.49
C LEU A 294 21.88 -10.04 3.88
N THR A 295 20.82 -9.67 4.60
CA THR A 295 19.76 -10.59 5.05
C THR A 295 18.99 -11.20 3.88
N HIS A 296 18.61 -10.41 2.87
CA HIS A 296 17.91 -10.94 1.70
C HIS A 296 18.81 -11.88 0.89
N TYR A 297 20.08 -11.51 0.68
CA TYR A 297 21.03 -12.37 -0.01
C TYR A 297 21.36 -13.65 0.76
N GLN A 298 21.37 -13.60 2.10
CA GLN A 298 21.51 -14.79 2.92
C GLN A 298 20.34 -15.74 2.70
N GLU A 299 19.10 -15.25 2.80
CA GLU A 299 17.89 -16.03 2.55
C GLU A 299 17.90 -16.62 1.13
N ALA A 300 18.26 -15.82 0.13
CA ALA A 300 18.32 -16.29 -1.26
C ALA A 300 19.30 -17.46 -1.44
N VAL A 301 20.46 -17.41 -0.78
CA VAL A 301 21.44 -18.50 -0.80
C VAL A 301 20.94 -19.73 -0.04
N GLU A 302 20.29 -19.55 1.11
CA GLU A 302 19.73 -20.64 1.93
C GLU A 302 18.61 -21.40 1.21
N TYR A 303 17.71 -20.67 0.55
CA TYR A 303 16.57 -21.25 -0.18
C TYR A 303 16.84 -21.56 -1.64
N GLN A 304 18.07 -21.33 -2.12
CA GLN A 304 18.48 -21.56 -3.51
C GLN A 304 17.62 -20.82 -4.54
N CYS A 305 17.24 -19.59 -4.22
CA CYS A 305 16.49 -18.73 -5.12
C CYS A 305 17.35 -17.58 -5.68
N GLY A 306 16.85 -16.89 -6.69
CA GLY A 306 17.50 -15.70 -7.24
C GLY A 306 17.18 -14.45 -6.44
N MET A 307 17.64 -13.30 -6.91
CA MET A 307 17.23 -11.98 -6.40
C MET A 307 16.54 -11.18 -7.50
N MET A 308 15.60 -10.34 -7.12
CA MET A 308 14.89 -9.45 -8.04
C MET A 308 14.97 -8.01 -7.56
N TYR A 309 15.34 -7.12 -8.47
CA TYR A 309 15.24 -5.68 -8.28
C TYR A 309 14.15 -5.12 -9.19
N CYS A 310 13.26 -4.32 -8.63
CA CYS A 310 12.21 -3.70 -9.40
C CYS A 310 12.19 -2.20 -9.18
N ILE A 311 12.41 -1.45 -10.25
CA ILE A 311 12.49 -0.01 -10.25
C ILE A 311 11.21 0.53 -10.85
N TYR A 312 10.44 1.23 -10.03
CA TYR A 312 9.10 1.67 -10.40
C TYR A 312 8.81 3.06 -9.87
N CYS A 313 7.78 3.68 -10.44
CA CYS A 313 7.26 4.96 -10.00
C CYS A 313 5.79 4.82 -9.63
N MET A 314 5.37 5.55 -8.60
CA MET A 314 3.98 5.74 -8.24
C MET A 314 3.60 7.20 -8.39
N SER A 315 2.45 7.48 -9.00
CA SER A 315 1.91 8.84 -9.03
C SER A 315 1.07 9.12 -7.78
N TYR A 316 1.37 10.21 -7.09
CA TYR A 316 0.61 10.71 -5.95
C TYR A 316 0.47 12.23 -6.09
N GLN A 317 -0.76 12.74 -6.06
CA GLN A 317 -1.14 14.15 -6.19
C GLN A 317 -0.52 14.87 -7.40
N GLY A 318 -0.49 14.20 -8.55
CA GLY A 318 0.07 14.76 -9.79
C GLY A 318 1.60 14.74 -9.84
N GLN A 319 2.26 14.08 -8.90
CA GLN A 319 3.72 13.95 -8.86
C GLN A 319 4.12 12.48 -8.91
N TRP A 320 5.27 12.18 -9.51
CA TRP A 320 5.84 10.83 -9.56
C TRP A 320 6.87 10.64 -8.47
N PHE A 321 6.82 9.48 -7.82
CA PHE A 321 7.76 9.06 -6.78
C PHE A 321 8.41 7.75 -7.19
N GLN A 322 9.74 7.68 -7.22
CA GLN A 322 10.49 6.50 -7.63
C GLN A 322 10.93 5.66 -6.45
N TRP A 323 10.80 4.35 -6.61
CA TRP A 323 11.17 3.34 -5.63
C TRP A 323 11.99 2.21 -6.27
N ILE A 324 12.77 1.52 -5.45
CA ILE A 324 13.43 0.27 -5.83
C ILE A 324 13.02 -0.79 -4.81
N LEU A 325 12.33 -1.81 -5.26
CA LEU A 325 12.10 -3.02 -4.49
C LEU A 325 13.30 -3.95 -4.67
N GLU A 326 13.70 -4.59 -3.58
CA GLU A 326 14.67 -5.70 -3.55
C GLU A 326 14.01 -6.87 -2.84
N GLU A 327 13.88 -8.01 -3.52
CA GLU A 327 13.17 -9.18 -2.99
C GLU A 327 13.71 -10.49 -3.58
N ASN A 328 13.46 -11.61 -2.89
CA ASN A 328 13.89 -12.94 -3.34
C ASN A 328 13.06 -13.40 -4.55
N TRP A 329 13.72 -13.87 -5.60
CA TRP A 329 13.08 -14.47 -6.76
C TRP A 329 12.84 -15.97 -6.54
N ASN A 330 11.79 -16.26 -5.77
CA ASN A 330 11.45 -17.62 -5.31
C ASN A 330 11.08 -18.60 -6.42
N LEU A 331 10.69 -18.12 -7.61
CA LEU A 331 10.32 -18.95 -8.76
C LEU A 331 11.49 -19.23 -9.72
N TYR A 332 12.73 -18.88 -9.36
CA TYR A 332 13.93 -19.18 -10.15
C TYR A 332 13.92 -20.62 -10.70
N PRO A 333 14.20 -20.87 -12.00
CA PRO A 333 14.64 -19.93 -13.05
C PRO A 333 13.50 -19.45 -13.96
N ILE A 334 12.26 -19.37 -13.45
CA ILE A 334 11.10 -18.89 -14.18
C ILE A 334 10.88 -17.42 -13.88
N LEU A 335 11.07 -16.57 -14.89
CA LEU A 335 10.78 -15.14 -14.78
C LEU A 335 9.55 -14.77 -15.60
N TYR A 336 9.02 -13.61 -15.27
CA TYR A 336 7.82 -13.08 -15.89
C TYR A 336 8.07 -11.61 -16.20
N GLU A 337 7.57 -11.15 -17.32
CA GLU A 337 7.55 -9.72 -17.61
C GLU A 337 6.47 -9.03 -16.77
N PRO A 338 6.64 -7.74 -16.43
CA PRO A 338 5.56 -6.93 -15.92
C PRO A 338 4.34 -6.93 -16.87
N SER A 339 3.15 -6.84 -16.30
CA SER A 339 1.92 -6.68 -17.11
C SER A 339 1.97 -5.39 -17.95
N ILE A 340 1.41 -5.47 -19.17
CA ILE A 340 1.30 -4.33 -20.09
C ILE A 340 0.57 -3.13 -19.50
N TYR A 341 -0.24 -3.34 -18.45
CA TYR A 341 -0.93 -2.27 -17.72
C TYR A 341 0.05 -1.29 -17.06
N TYR A 342 1.20 -1.77 -16.62
CA TYR A 342 2.24 -0.97 -15.96
C TYR A 342 3.29 -0.42 -16.93
N GLY A 343 3.26 -0.89 -18.17
CA GLY A 343 4.24 -0.52 -19.17
C GLY A 343 4.48 -1.59 -20.21
N LYS A 344 4.95 -1.16 -21.38
CA LYS A 344 5.49 -2.05 -22.40
C LYS A 344 6.99 -1.93 -22.39
N GLY A 345 7.68 -3.07 -22.40
CA GLY A 345 9.13 -3.14 -22.39
C GLY A 345 9.65 -4.36 -23.12
N ILE A 346 10.96 -4.55 -23.07
CA ILE A 346 11.65 -5.73 -23.62
C ILE A 346 12.48 -6.37 -22.53
N TYR A 347 12.33 -7.70 -22.43
CA TYR A 347 13.25 -8.55 -21.69
C TYR A 347 14.51 -8.86 -22.51
N GLN A 348 15.67 -8.81 -21.86
CA GLN A 348 16.96 -9.23 -22.39
C GLN A 348 17.65 -10.15 -21.37
N PRO A 349 18.04 -11.37 -21.77
CA PRO A 349 18.76 -12.29 -20.89
C PRO A 349 20.20 -11.82 -20.67
N PHE A 350 20.75 -12.11 -19.49
CA PHE A 350 22.18 -11.95 -19.26
C PHE A 350 22.94 -12.98 -20.08
N GLN A 351 24.02 -12.58 -20.76
CA GLN A 351 24.81 -13.54 -21.54
C GLN A 351 25.79 -14.32 -20.67
N LYS A 352 26.06 -15.56 -21.08
CA LYS A 352 26.84 -16.56 -20.34
C LYS A 352 28.33 -16.23 -20.26
N ASP A 353 28.86 -15.57 -21.28
CA ASP A 353 30.28 -15.32 -21.46
C ASP A 353 30.50 -13.83 -21.66
N PHE A 354 31.15 -13.16 -20.70
CA PHE A 354 31.72 -11.84 -20.92
C PHE A 354 33.05 -11.70 -20.19
N VAL A 355 34.11 -11.57 -21.00
CA VAL A 355 35.54 -11.51 -20.60
C VAL A 355 35.95 -10.12 -20.17
#